data_AF-A0A842TBH8-F1
#
_entry.id   AF-A0A842TBH8-F1
#
_cell.length_a   1.000
_cell.length_b   1.000
_cell.length_c   1.000
_cell.angle_alpha   90.00
_cell.angle_beta   90.00
_cell.angle_gamma   90.00
#
_symmetry.space_group_name_H-M   'P 1'
#
loop_
_entity.id
_entity.type
_entity.pdbx_description
1 polymer ?
#
loop_
_entity_poly.entity_id
_entity_poly.type
_entity_poly.pdbx_seq_one_letter_code
_entity_poly.pdbx_strand_id
1 'polypeptide(L)'
;MDLTELKKEIKKIVLDEGAKLVGVGSKERLKDSPPSGDMEYSLPGAESCIIWAYPNPIEALENYFSKKERLSIKKFQYFAYTTAWKSAVKIKEFIEENTQFNAFAVIPNGKYRKKGGYSNILNEDKSYPDFSLRYGAVAAGLGHIGWSGN
;
A
#
# COMPACT_ATOMS: atom_id res chain seq x y z
N MET A 1 -0.09 18.46 16.19
CA MET A 1 0.32 17.12 16.67
C MET A 1 1.81 16.91 16.37
N ASP A 2 2.58 16.33 17.29
CA ASP A 2 3.98 15.99 16.99
C ASP A 2 4.09 14.67 16.19
N LEU A 3 5.28 14.37 15.63
CA LEU A 3 5.47 13.19 14.77
C LEU A 3 5.31 11.85 15.50
N THR A 4 5.64 11.79 16.79
CA THR A 4 5.55 10.57 17.58
C THR A 4 4.09 10.24 17.87
N GLU A 5 3.32 11.25 18.28
CA GLU A 5 1.89 11.17 18.48
C GLU A 5 1.16 10.82 17.17
N LEU A 6 1.50 11.51 16.07
CA LEU A 6 0.93 11.24 14.75
C LEU A 6 1.12 9.79 14.32
N LYS A 7 2.35 9.26 14.47
CA LYS A 7 2.65 7.87 14.12
C LYS A 7 1.85 6.88 14.96
N LYS A 8 1.65 7.18 16.25
CA LYS A 8 0.87 6.33 17.17
C LYS A 8 -0.60 6.30 16.77
N GLU A 9 -1.19 7.45 16.49
CA GLU A 9 -2.60 7.55 16.10
C GLU A 9 -2.87 6.91 14.74
N ILE A 10 -2.01 7.12 13.74
CA ILE A 10 -2.14 6.45 12.43
C ILE A 10 -2.05 4.93 12.59
N LYS A 11 -1.10 4.44 13.39
CA LYS A 11 -0.99 3.01 13.70
C LYS A 11 -2.26 2.49 14.35
N LYS A 12 -2.85 3.24 15.28
CA LYS A 12 -4.11 2.86 15.93
C LYS A 12 -5.25 2.76 14.92
N ILE A 13 -5.42 3.76 14.04
CA ILE A 13 -6.48 3.79 13.01
C ILE A 13 -6.46 2.52 12.15
N VAL A 14 -5.30 2.14 11.60
CA VAL A 14 -5.22 0.98 10.70
C VAL A 14 -5.37 -0.35 11.43
N LEU A 15 -4.87 -0.46 12.66
CA LEU A 15 -4.99 -1.69 13.45
C LEU A 15 -6.44 -1.93 13.90
N ASP A 16 -7.16 -0.87 14.28
CA ASP A 16 -8.59 -0.94 14.62
C ASP A 16 -9.45 -1.33 13.40
N GLU A 17 -9.00 -0.98 12.20
CA GLU A 17 -9.65 -1.36 10.93
C GLU A 17 -9.25 -2.77 10.44
N GLY A 18 -8.43 -3.49 11.21
CA GLY A 18 -8.13 -4.91 11.01
C GLY A 18 -6.79 -5.21 10.35
N ALA A 19 -5.95 -4.21 10.08
CA ALA A 19 -4.59 -4.45 9.66
C ALA A 19 -3.80 -5.17 10.77
N LYS A 20 -2.79 -5.96 10.38
CA LYS A 20 -1.92 -6.66 11.35
C LYS A 20 -0.50 -6.13 11.39
N LEU A 21 -0.08 -5.46 10.32
CA LEU A 21 1.22 -4.81 10.22
C LEU A 21 1.03 -3.38 9.73
N VAL A 22 1.88 -2.49 10.21
CA VAL A 22 1.98 -1.10 9.74
C VAL A 22 3.41 -0.60 9.92
N GLY A 23 3.89 0.14 8.94
CA GLY A 23 5.23 0.71 8.92
C GLY A 23 5.26 2.01 8.14
N VAL A 24 6.36 2.75 8.34
CA VAL A 24 6.65 4.00 7.62
C VAL A 24 7.94 3.79 6.87
N GLY A 25 7.93 3.99 5.56
CA GLY A 25 9.10 3.97 4.72
C GLY A 25 9.54 5.37 4.34
N SER A 26 10.84 5.59 4.23
CA SER A 26 11.42 6.87 3.80
C SER A 26 11.79 6.86 2.32
N LYS A 27 11.88 8.05 1.74
CA LYS A 27 12.41 8.27 0.39
C LYS A 27 13.82 7.70 0.22
N GLU A 28 14.67 7.87 1.22
CA GLU A 28 16.04 7.33 1.23
C GLU A 28 16.07 5.80 1.07
N ARG A 29 15.12 5.07 1.67
CA ARG A 29 15.03 3.61 1.51
C ARG A 29 14.55 3.18 0.11
N LEU A 30 14.03 4.10 -0.69
CA LEU A 30 13.53 3.89 -2.04
C LEU A 30 14.43 4.46 -3.13
N LYS A 31 15.60 5.04 -2.78
CA LYS A 31 16.47 5.73 -3.75
C LYS A 31 16.92 4.85 -4.93
N ASP A 32 17.13 3.55 -4.67
CA ASP A 32 17.56 2.57 -5.67
C ASP A 32 16.38 1.74 -6.23
N SER A 33 15.14 2.13 -5.91
CA SER A 33 13.96 1.43 -6.40
C SER A 33 13.69 1.73 -7.88
N PRO A 34 13.01 0.82 -8.61
CA PRO A 34 12.54 1.11 -9.96
C PRO A 34 11.60 2.33 -10.00
N PRO A 35 11.29 2.89 -11.18
CA PRO A 35 10.45 4.08 -11.30
C PRO A 35 9.12 4.02 -10.54
N SER A 36 8.55 2.83 -10.34
CA SER A 36 7.32 2.65 -9.57
C SER A 36 7.49 2.84 -8.06
N GLY A 37 8.70 2.87 -7.50
CA GLY A 37 8.96 3.24 -6.12
C GLY A 37 9.14 4.75 -5.90
N ASP A 38 9.10 5.55 -6.97
CA ASP A 38 9.10 7.01 -6.88
C ASP A 38 7.78 7.54 -6.33
N MET A 39 7.82 8.07 -5.10
CA MET A 39 6.67 8.66 -4.42
C MET A 39 6.30 10.04 -4.97
N GLU A 40 7.24 10.76 -5.60
CA GLU A 40 7.00 12.12 -6.09
C GLU A 40 5.98 12.14 -7.22
N TYR A 41 5.87 11.04 -7.97
CA TYR A 41 4.82 10.88 -8.96
C TYR A 41 3.41 11.01 -8.36
N SER A 42 3.22 10.51 -7.13
CA SER A 42 1.92 10.58 -6.44
C SER A 42 1.74 11.89 -5.68
N LEU A 43 2.80 12.38 -5.03
CA LEU A 43 2.80 13.62 -4.26
C LEU A 43 4.17 14.31 -4.38
N PRO A 44 4.28 15.42 -5.13
CA PRO A 44 5.53 16.16 -5.26
C PRO A 44 6.12 16.54 -3.88
N GLY A 45 7.41 16.23 -3.68
CA GLY A 45 8.08 16.45 -2.39
C GLY A 45 7.76 15.42 -1.30
N ALA A 46 7.19 14.27 -1.64
CA ALA A 46 6.95 13.19 -0.67
C ALA A 46 8.25 12.63 -0.09
N GLU A 47 8.37 12.68 1.25
CA GLU A 47 9.54 12.18 1.99
C GLU A 47 9.31 10.80 2.65
N SER A 48 8.05 10.39 2.77
CA SER A 48 7.69 9.12 3.40
C SER A 48 6.42 8.51 2.82
N CYS A 49 6.29 7.19 2.98
CA CYS A 49 5.06 6.43 2.75
C CYS A 49 4.65 5.70 4.01
N ILE A 50 3.33 5.54 4.19
CA ILE A 50 2.75 4.76 5.28
C ILE A 50 2.08 3.55 4.65
N ILE A 51 2.47 2.36 5.09
CA ILE A 51 2.02 1.09 4.52
C ILE A 51 1.49 0.21 5.64
N TRP A 52 0.42 -0.52 5.37
CA TRP A 52 -0.16 -1.51 6.28
C TRP A 52 -0.59 -2.75 5.50
N ALA A 53 -0.78 -3.87 6.20
CA ALA A 53 -1.09 -5.15 5.58
C ALA A 53 -2.22 -5.91 6.29
N TYR A 54 -3.03 -6.58 5.46
CA TYR A 54 -4.10 -7.48 5.85
C TYR A 54 -3.73 -8.91 5.43
N PRO A 55 -3.24 -9.77 6.34
CA PRO A 55 -2.86 -11.14 5.99
C PRO A 55 -4.12 -11.98 5.74
N ASN A 56 -4.09 -12.83 4.71
CA ASN A 56 -5.16 -13.80 4.48
C ASN A 56 -5.31 -14.72 5.71
N PRO A 57 -6.53 -15.04 6.14
CA PRO A 57 -6.76 -16.05 7.17
C PRO A 57 -6.15 -17.40 6.75
N ILE A 58 -5.52 -18.10 7.69
CA ILE A 58 -4.87 -19.39 7.43
C ILE A 58 -5.86 -20.39 6.82
N GLU A 59 -7.06 -20.51 7.40
CA GLU A 59 -8.11 -21.41 6.89
C GLU A 59 -8.51 -21.07 5.44
N ALA A 60 -8.58 -19.79 5.08
CA ALA A 60 -8.90 -19.37 3.72
C ALA A 60 -7.80 -19.75 2.73
N LEU A 61 -6.53 -19.67 3.15
CA LEU A 61 -5.39 -20.15 2.37
C LEU A 61 -5.41 -21.67 2.21
N GLU A 62 -5.64 -22.41 3.29
CA GLU A 62 -5.73 -23.87 3.29
C GLU A 62 -6.82 -24.34 2.33
N ASN A 63 -8.03 -23.79 2.45
CA ASN A 63 -9.15 -24.11 1.56
C ASN A 63 -8.84 -23.83 0.09
N TYR A 64 -8.16 -22.71 -0.20
CA TYR A 64 -7.78 -22.33 -1.56
C TYR A 64 -6.74 -23.29 -2.14
N PHE A 65 -5.66 -23.57 -1.40
CA PHE A 65 -4.58 -24.45 -1.85
C PHE A 65 -5.01 -25.92 -1.95
N SER A 66 -5.88 -26.38 -1.04
CA SER A 66 -6.46 -27.72 -1.09
C SER A 66 -7.60 -27.86 -2.12
N LYS A 67 -7.95 -26.77 -2.83
CA LYS A 67 -9.05 -26.69 -3.81
C LYS A 67 -10.42 -27.05 -3.24
N LYS A 68 -10.61 -26.92 -1.92
CA LYS A 68 -11.89 -27.20 -1.25
C LYS A 68 -12.94 -26.15 -1.57
N GLU A 69 -12.55 -24.87 -1.50
CA GLU A 69 -13.38 -23.74 -1.92
C GLU A 69 -12.50 -22.50 -2.21
N ARG A 70 -13.06 -21.50 -2.89
CA ARG A 70 -12.35 -20.26 -3.28
C ARG A 70 -13.04 -18.98 -2.82
N LEU A 71 -14.17 -19.09 -2.12
CA LEU A 71 -15.00 -17.97 -1.72
C LEU A 71 -14.44 -17.25 -0.49
N SER A 72 -13.86 -17.97 0.47
CA SER A 72 -13.29 -17.37 1.69
C SER A 72 -12.19 -16.36 1.37
N ILE A 73 -11.22 -16.75 0.53
CA ILE A 73 -10.12 -15.86 0.11
C ILE A 73 -10.65 -14.66 -0.68
N LYS A 74 -11.67 -14.84 -1.54
CA LYS A 74 -12.28 -13.73 -2.29
C LYS A 74 -13.00 -12.74 -1.39
N LYS A 75 -13.76 -13.24 -0.40
CA LYS A 75 -14.42 -12.40 0.61
C LYS A 75 -13.40 -11.60 1.40
N PHE A 76 -12.31 -12.24 1.82
CA PHE A 76 -11.25 -11.55 2.56
C PHE A 76 -10.50 -10.53 1.71
N GLN A 77 -10.18 -10.84 0.46
CA GLN A 77 -9.60 -9.88 -0.47
C GLN A 77 -10.50 -8.66 -0.67
N TYR A 78 -11.81 -8.87 -0.86
CA TYR A 78 -12.77 -7.76 -0.96
C TYR A 78 -12.77 -6.89 0.30
N PHE A 79 -12.80 -7.50 1.49
CA PHE A 79 -12.64 -6.79 2.76
C PHE A 79 -11.34 -5.99 2.79
N ALA A 80 -10.19 -6.62 2.52
CA ALA A 80 -8.89 -5.98 2.57
C ALA A 80 -8.78 -4.78 1.62
N TYR A 81 -9.21 -4.92 0.36
CA TYR A 81 -9.15 -3.82 -0.62
C TYR A 81 -10.08 -2.65 -0.26
N THR A 82 -11.32 -2.94 0.11
CA THR A 82 -12.30 -1.90 0.43
C THR A 82 -11.95 -1.17 1.73
N THR A 83 -11.51 -1.91 2.74
CA THR A 83 -11.04 -1.33 4.00
C THR A 83 -9.76 -0.53 3.77
N ALA A 84 -8.76 -1.06 3.08
CA ALA A 84 -7.52 -0.33 2.78
C ALA A 84 -7.76 1.01 2.10
N TRP A 85 -8.69 1.08 1.13
CA TRP A 85 -9.05 2.35 0.49
C TRP A 85 -9.67 3.34 1.48
N LYS A 86 -10.64 2.89 2.29
CA LYS A 86 -11.26 3.73 3.33
C LYS A 86 -10.24 4.23 4.34
N SER A 87 -9.35 3.36 4.81
CA SER A 87 -8.25 3.72 5.72
C SER A 87 -7.35 4.78 5.09
N ALA A 88 -6.98 4.62 3.81
CA ALA A 88 -6.08 5.54 3.14
C ALA A 88 -6.66 6.96 3.04
N VAL A 89 -7.95 7.08 2.69
CA VAL A 89 -8.65 8.38 2.65
C VAL A 89 -8.72 8.99 4.04
N LYS A 90 -9.14 8.22 5.04
CA LYS A 90 -9.23 8.67 6.43
C LYS A 90 -7.89 9.13 7.02
N ILE A 91 -6.81 8.40 6.73
CA ILE A 91 -5.45 8.77 7.19
C ILE A 91 -4.97 10.04 6.51
N LYS A 92 -5.25 10.19 5.20
CA LYS A 92 -4.93 11.41 4.46
C LYS A 92 -5.59 12.63 5.13
N GLU A 93 -6.90 12.56 5.33
CA GLU A 93 -7.68 13.61 5.98
C GLU A 93 -7.16 13.90 7.39
N PHE A 94 -6.94 12.86 8.19
CA PHE A 94 -6.40 12.99 9.54
C PHE A 94 -5.04 13.70 9.59
N ILE A 95 -4.10 13.36 8.67
CA ILE A 95 -2.79 14.03 8.59
C ILE A 95 -2.96 15.51 8.24
N GLU A 96 -3.77 15.82 7.22
CA GLU A 96 -3.96 17.19 6.73
C GLU A 96 -4.73 18.07 7.73
N GLU A 97 -5.62 17.49 8.54
CA GLU A 97 -6.39 18.21 9.56
C GLU A 97 -5.58 18.48 10.85
N ASN A 98 -4.63 17.60 11.20
CA ASN A 98 -3.93 17.64 12.49
C ASN A 98 -2.47 18.11 12.40
N THR A 99 -1.98 18.36 11.19
CA THR A 99 -0.58 18.74 10.91
C THR A 99 -0.48 19.71 9.73
N GLN A 100 0.73 20.17 9.45
CA GLN A 100 1.06 20.96 8.25
C GLN A 100 1.45 20.11 7.04
N PHE A 101 1.43 18.78 7.17
CA PHE A 101 1.88 17.88 6.12
C PHE A 101 0.77 17.62 5.11
N ASN A 102 1.14 17.55 3.83
CA ASN A 102 0.26 17.06 2.78
C ASN A 102 0.32 15.54 2.71
N ALA A 103 -0.80 14.90 2.36
CA ALA A 103 -0.86 13.46 2.20
C ALA A 103 -1.58 13.08 0.89
N PHE A 104 -1.28 11.88 0.39
CA PHE A 104 -1.93 11.35 -0.80
C PHE A 104 -2.34 9.90 -0.59
N ALA A 105 -3.64 9.62 -0.81
CA ALA A 105 -4.19 8.27 -0.73
C ALA A 105 -3.95 7.52 -2.04
N VAL A 106 -2.99 6.58 -2.03
CA VAL A 106 -2.70 5.73 -3.18
C VAL A 106 -3.82 4.71 -3.38
N ILE A 107 -4.35 4.62 -4.60
CA ILE A 107 -5.38 3.62 -4.94
C ILE A 107 -4.76 2.22 -4.85
N PRO A 108 -5.37 1.27 -4.12
CA PRO A 108 -4.73 -0.02 -3.85
C PRO A 108 -4.68 -0.98 -5.03
N ASN A 109 -5.39 -0.70 -6.14
CA ASN A 109 -5.33 -1.52 -7.35
C ASN A 109 -5.73 -0.74 -8.62
N GLY A 110 -5.21 -1.16 -9.77
CA GLY A 110 -5.74 -0.80 -11.08
C GLY A 110 -5.43 0.61 -11.59
N LYS A 111 -4.63 1.40 -10.87
CA LYS A 111 -4.22 2.75 -11.31
C LYS A 111 -2.77 2.77 -11.76
N TYR A 112 -2.58 3.12 -13.03
CA TYR A 112 -1.27 3.20 -13.69
C TYR A 112 -0.99 4.60 -14.18
N ARG A 113 0.30 4.92 -14.34
CA ARG A 113 0.76 6.22 -14.84
C ARG A 113 0.22 6.46 -16.25
N LYS A 114 -0.23 7.68 -16.54
CA LYS A 114 -0.80 8.03 -17.87
C LYS A 114 0.21 7.86 -19.01
N LYS A 115 1.49 8.14 -18.75
CA LYS A 115 2.59 7.94 -19.71
C LYS A 115 3.20 6.56 -19.44
N GLY A 116 2.87 5.57 -20.28
CA GLY A 116 3.32 4.18 -20.15
C GLY A 116 2.30 3.19 -19.58
N GLY A 117 1.14 3.65 -19.09
CA GLY A 117 0.10 2.79 -18.53
C GLY A 117 -0.64 1.91 -19.54
N TYR A 118 -1.56 1.10 -19.01
CA TYR A 118 -2.35 0.03 -19.64
C TYR A 118 -3.00 0.32 -21.01
N SER A 119 -2.98 1.56 -21.49
CA SER A 119 -3.47 1.94 -22.83
C SER A 119 -2.56 1.46 -23.96
N ASN A 120 -1.36 0.95 -23.67
CA ASN A 120 -0.48 0.31 -24.65
C ASN A 120 -0.18 -1.13 -24.23
N ILE A 121 -1.04 -2.07 -24.61
CA ILE A 121 -0.79 -3.54 -24.53
C ILE A 121 0.57 -3.92 -25.15
N LEU A 122 1.11 -3.07 -26.03
CA LEU A 122 2.41 -3.23 -26.69
C LEU A 122 3.62 -2.78 -25.84
N ASN A 123 3.43 -2.18 -24.67
CA ASN A 123 4.53 -1.67 -23.81
C ASN A 123 4.23 -1.95 -22.31
N GLU A 124 3.88 -3.20 -21.96
CA GLU A 124 3.64 -3.62 -20.58
C GLU A 124 4.85 -3.37 -19.65
N ASP A 125 6.07 -3.44 -20.21
CA ASP A 125 7.34 -3.11 -19.55
C ASP A 125 7.43 -1.65 -19.06
N LYS A 126 6.53 -0.78 -19.53
CA LYS A 126 6.46 0.64 -19.17
C LYS A 126 5.24 0.99 -18.33
N SER A 127 4.41 0.00 -17.97
CA SER A 127 3.21 0.18 -17.15
C SER A 127 3.54 0.19 -15.66
N TYR A 128 3.93 1.35 -15.17
CA TYR A 128 4.14 1.57 -13.74
C TYR A 128 2.83 1.97 -13.05
N PRO A 129 2.56 1.49 -11.81
CA PRO A 129 1.55 2.11 -10.96
C PRO A 129 1.97 3.54 -10.60
N ASP A 130 1.04 4.34 -10.09
CA ASP A 130 1.37 5.65 -9.53
C ASP A 130 2.50 5.52 -8.48
N PHE A 131 2.33 4.55 -7.56
CA PHE A 131 3.34 4.10 -6.62
C PHE A 131 3.16 2.60 -6.32
N SER A 132 4.25 1.85 -6.23
CA SER A 132 4.27 0.42 -5.94
C SER A 132 4.13 0.18 -4.44
N LEU A 133 2.95 -0.26 -4.01
CA LEU A 133 2.70 -0.64 -2.62
C LEU A 133 3.63 -1.75 -2.12
N ARG A 134 4.13 -2.62 -3.02
CA ARG A 134 5.12 -3.66 -2.70
C ARG A 134 6.48 -3.05 -2.33
N TYR A 135 6.98 -2.10 -3.10
CA TYR A 135 8.23 -1.41 -2.77
C TYR A 135 8.08 -0.54 -1.53
N GLY A 136 6.92 0.11 -1.36
CA GLY A 136 6.56 0.76 -0.10
C GLY A 136 6.63 -0.20 1.09
N ALA A 137 6.09 -1.42 0.97
CA ALA A 137 6.14 -2.41 2.06
C ALA A 137 7.58 -2.80 2.44
N VAL A 138 8.47 -2.98 1.45
CA VAL A 138 9.91 -3.22 1.70
C VAL A 138 10.54 -2.03 2.43
N ALA A 139 10.31 -0.81 1.93
CA ALA A 139 10.79 0.44 2.53
C ALA A 139 10.18 0.73 3.90
N ALA A 140 9.00 0.19 4.22
CA ALA A 140 8.37 0.27 5.53
C ALA A 140 8.80 -0.87 6.48
N GLY A 141 9.58 -1.84 6.00
CA GLY A 141 10.08 -2.96 6.80
C GLY A 141 9.03 -4.05 7.04
N LEU A 142 8.03 -4.18 6.18
CA LEU A 142 6.93 -5.14 6.31
C LEU A 142 7.15 -6.45 5.54
N GLY A 143 8.21 -6.53 4.74
CA GLY A 143 8.55 -7.71 3.95
C GLY A 143 9.76 -7.47 3.05
N HIS A 144 10.03 -8.45 2.18
CA HIS A 144 11.07 -8.41 1.15
C HIS A 144 10.50 -8.97 -0.16
N ILE A 145 11.14 -8.65 -1.29
CA ILE A 145 10.79 -9.28 -2.57
C ILE A 145 11.38 -10.68 -2.60
N GLY A 146 10.55 -11.69 -2.85
CA GLY A 146 10.96 -13.08 -3.01
C GLY A 146 11.38 -13.41 -4.45
N TRP A 147 11.87 -14.64 -4.63
CA TRP A 147 12.32 -15.17 -5.93
C TRP A 147 11.23 -15.22 -6.99
N SER A 148 9.95 -15.25 -6.58
CA SER A 148 8.79 -15.19 -7.48
C SER A 148 8.48 -13.77 -7.96
N GLY A 149 9.25 -12.77 -7.54
CA GLY A 149 8.96 -11.35 -7.78
C GLY A 149 7.80 -10.80 -6.94
N ASN A 150 7.37 -11.55 -5.92
CA ASN A 150 6.40 -11.12 -4.91
C ASN A 150 7.02 -11.09 -3.53
#